data_AF-A0A0B7NZE5-F1
#
_entry.id   AF-A0A0B7NZE5-F1
#
_cell.length_a   1.000
_cell.length_b   1.000
_cell.length_c   1.000
_cell.angle_alpha   90.00
_cell.angle_beta   90.00
_cell.angle_gamma   90.00
#
_symmetry.space_group_name_H-M   'P 1'
#
loop_
_entity.id
_entity.type
_entity.pdbx_description
1 polymer ?
#
loop_
_entity_poly.entity_id
_entity_poly.type
_entity_poly.pdbx_seq_one_letter_code
_entity_poly.pdbx_strand_id
1 'polypeptide(L)'
;MREVRPTIKVLKTLPRETFGDTTVLDLIANSAFERLELFGLDHPLLDDARKRFEHGMPDRHVAASKAFGAPVFEVRDRSGAAWRGAVILDEQGDPWLVWAGQHNHFHNQVATLAFDSLLPSPAEYKIRAREEVSARALAWKSDVLGRFVSALQECVRSGGEHTVTMPGISEGTRVSFTVTAEHDEPASCTSP
;
A
#
# COMPACT_ATOMS: atom_id res chain seq x y z
N MET A 1 -2.77 1.78 10.89
CA MET A 1 -1.32 1.83 10.62
C MET A 1 -1.12 2.01 9.13
N ARG A 2 -0.08 2.71 8.68
CA ARG A 2 0.23 2.79 7.24
C ARG A 2 0.76 1.46 6.71
N GLU A 3 0.65 1.24 5.41
CA GLU A 3 1.22 0.05 4.74
C GLU A 3 2.75 0.00 4.92
N VAL A 4 3.27 -1.24 5.03
CA VAL A 4 4.71 -1.52 5.10
C VAL A 4 5.40 -1.18 3.79
N ARG A 5 6.50 -0.43 3.86
CA ARG A 5 7.29 -0.04 2.69
C ARG A 5 8.74 -0.52 2.81
N PRO A 6 9.39 -0.95 1.73
CA PRO A 6 10.81 -1.18 1.75
C PRO A 6 11.59 0.13 1.63
N THR A 7 12.80 0.15 2.18
CA THR A 7 13.79 1.15 1.78
C THR A 7 14.46 0.76 0.46
N ILE A 8 14.93 1.74 -0.30
CA ILE A 8 15.73 1.51 -1.52
C ILE A 8 16.99 0.71 -1.18
N LYS A 9 17.54 0.88 0.03
CA LYS A 9 18.69 0.10 0.52
C LYS A 9 18.38 -1.39 0.54
N VAL A 10 17.26 -1.81 1.14
CA VAL A 10 16.91 -3.24 1.18
C VAL A 10 16.59 -3.78 -0.22
N LEU A 11 15.93 -2.98 -1.07
CA LEU A 11 15.62 -3.38 -2.45
C LEU A 11 16.88 -3.69 -3.26
N LYS A 12 17.96 -2.94 -3.05
CA LYS A 12 19.27 -3.18 -3.70
C LYS A 12 19.98 -4.45 -3.20
N THR A 13 19.60 -4.98 -2.05
CA THR A 13 20.23 -6.18 -1.45
C THR A 13 19.47 -7.47 -1.76
N LEU A 14 18.20 -7.36 -2.12
CA LEU A 14 17.37 -8.52 -2.45
C LEU A 14 17.72 -9.02 -3.86
N PRO A 15 17.75 -10.35 -4.08
CA PRO A 15 18.01 -10.90 -5.41
C PRO A 15 16.92 -10.50 -6.40
N ARG A 16 17.29 -10.26 -7.66
CA ARG A 16 16.33 -9.79 -8.69
C ARG A 16 15.20 -10.80 -8.91
N GLU A 17 15.49 -12.08 -8.80
CA GLU A 17 14.56 -13.19 -9.00
C GLU A 17 13.49 -13.31 -7.90
N THR A 18 13.60 -12.59 -6.78
CA THR A 18 12.58 -12.62 -5.71
C THR A 18 11.44 -11.62 -5.93
N PHE A 19 11.51 -10.80 -6.98
CA PHE A 19 10.50 -9.79 -7.31
C PHE A 19 9.53 -10.33 -8.36
N GLY A 20 8.22 -10.16 -8.12
CA GLY A 20 7.19 -10.45 -9.12
C GLY A 20 7.25 -9.50 -10.31
N ASP A 21 7.60 -8.23 -10.05
CA ASP A 21 7.93 -7.22 -11.06
C ASP A 21 9.29 -6.58 -10.76
N THR A 22 10.20 -6.68 -11.72
CA THR A 22 11.57 -6.16 -11.60
C THR A 22 11.72 -4.70 -12.04
N THR A 23 10.65 -4.07 -12.53
CA THR A 23 10.62 -2.66 -12.96
C THR A 23 11.12 -1.72 -11.86
N VAL A 24 10.78 -2.00 -10.60
CA VAL A 24 11.24 -1.25 -9.43
C VAL A 24 12.78 -1.19 -9.35
N LEU A 25 13.46 -2.29 -9.67
CA LEU A 25 14.92 -2.38 -9.63
C LEU A 25 15.54 -1.59 -10.77
N ASP A 26 14.92 -1.62 -11.96
CA ASP A 26 15.39 -0.87 -13.11
C ASP A 26 15.23 0.63 -12.90
N LEU A 27 14.12 1.07 -12.29
CA LEU A 27 13.93 2.48 -11.91
C LEU A 27 14.95 2.94 -10.87
N ILE A 28 15.26 2.09 -9.89
CA ILE A 28 16.31 2.37 -8.88
C ILE A 28 17.69 2.47 -9.54
N ALA A 29 18.02 1.53 -10.44
CA ALA A 29 19.31 1.52 -11.14
C ALA A 29 19.50 2.78 -12.00
N ASN A 30 18.43 3.25 -12.64
CA ASN A 30 18.44 4.45 -13.48
C ASN A 30 18.17 5.75 -12.71
N SER A 31 18.06 5.71 -11.38
CA SER A 31 17.73 6.88 -10.53
C SER A 31 16.43 7.59 -10.93
N ALA A 32 15.48 6.89 -11.54
CA ALA A 32 14.19 7.39 -12.00
C ALA A 32 13.16 7.42 -10.86
N PHE A 33 13.50 8.10 -9.76
CA PHE A 33 12.72 8.12 -8.52
C PHE A 33 11.35 8.80 -8.66
N GLU A 34 11.20 9.67 -9.66
CA GLU A 34 9.93 10.31 -10.02
C GLU A 34 8.87 9.32 -10.53
N ARG A 35 9.29 8.14 -10.99
CA ARG A 35 8.41 7.04 -11.45
C ARG A 35 8.38 5.85 -10.49
N LEU A 36 9.26 5.83 -9.49
CA LEU A 36 9.43 4.71 -8.56
C LEU A 36 8.27 4.60 -7.59
N GLU A 37 7.52 3.51 -7.63
CA GLU A 37 6.51 3.17 -6.63
C GLU A 37 7.04 2.10 -5.67
N LEU A 38 6.88 2.34 -4.37
CA LEU A 38 7.23 1.47 -3.25
C LEU A 38 5.98 0.84 -2.60
N PHE A 39 4.80 1.44 -2.82
CA PHE A 39 3.52 0.90 -2.39
C PHE A 39 3.14 -0.34 -3.21
N GLY A 40 2.53 -1.34 -2.58
CA GLY A 40 1.97 -2.48 -3.31
C GLY A 40 2.99 -3.35 -4.07
N LEU A 41 4.30 -3.14 -3.86
CA LEU A 41 5.34 -3.96 -4.48
C LEU A 41 5.10 -5.45 -4.20
N ASP A 42 5.18 -6.24 -5.28
CA ASP A 42 5.01 -7.68 -5.26
C ASP A 42 6.31 -8.36 -4.83
N HIS A 43 6.42 -8.63 -3.53
CA HIS A 43 7.57 -9.30 -2.93
C HIS A 43 7.15 -10.09 -1.67
N PRO A 44 7.55 -11.36 -1.51
CA PRO A 44 7.08 -12.23 -0.42
C PRO A 44 7.30 -11.68 0.99
N LEU A 45 8.42 -11.00 1.23
CA LEU A 45 8.68 -10.35 2.53
C LEU A 45 7.71 -9.21 2.83
N LEU A 46 7.30 -8.44 1.81
CA LEU A 46 6.34 -7.36 1.97
C LEU A 46 4.94 -7.92 2.20
N ASP A 47 4.60 -9.04 1.54
CA ASP A 47 3.32 -9.71 1.77
C ASP A 47 3.18 -10.28 3.19
N ASP A 48 4.22 -10.96 3.70
CA ASP A 48 4.22 -11.43 5.09
C ASP A 48 4.18 -10.25 6.07
N ALA A 49 4.86 -9.14 5.75
CA ALA A 49 4.80 -7.92 6.56
C ALA A 49 3.37 -7.33 6.59
N ARG A 50 2.76 -7.08 5.43
CA ARG A 50 1.39 -6.55 5.30
C ARG A 50 0.41 -7.39 6.11
N LYS A 51 0.41 -8.71 5.89
CA LYS A 51 -0.48 -9.65 6.60
C LYS A 51 -0.30 -9.55 8.12
N ARG A 52 0.93 -9.47 8.63
CA ARG A 52 1.15 -9.39 10.09
C ARG A 52 0.71 -8.05 10.68
N PHE A 53 0.98 -6.95 9.98
CA PHE A 53 0.60 -5.62 10.44
C PHE A 53 -0.90 -5.33 10.31
N GLU A 54 -1.61 -5.99 9.38
CA GLU A 54 -3.08 -5.96 9.29
C GLU A 54 -3.75 -6.57 10.53
N HIS A 55 -3.15 -7.60 11.12
CA HIS A 55 -3.70 -8.31 12.29
C HIS A 55 -3.24 -7.72 13.64
N GLY A 56 -2.54 -6.58 13.62
CA GLY A 56 -2.01 -5.91 14.82
C GLY A 56 -0.49 -5.71 14.77
N MET A 57 0.18 -5.82 15.91
CA MET A 57 1.64 -5.73 15.97
C MET A 57 2.27 -7.12 15.78
N PRO A 58 3.20 -7.30 14.84
CA PRO A 58 3.91 -8.56 14.67
C PRO A 58 4.76 -8.92 15.89
N ASP A 59 5.17 -10.18 15.97
CA ASP A 59 6.17 -10.62 16.95
C ASP A 59 7.52 -9.91 16.74
N ARG A 60 8.14 -9.54 17.87
CA ARG A 60 9.44 -8.87 17.89
C ARG A 60 10.56 -9.90 17.81
N HIS A 61 11.60 -9.59 17.05
CA HIS A 61 12.87 -10.32 17.12
C HIS A 61 13.60 -9.89 18.40
N VAL A 62 13.57 -10.75 19.42
CA VAL A 62 14.00 -10.43 20.80
C VAL A 62 15.43 -9.88 20.85
N ALA A 63 16.39 -10.57 20.23
CA ALA A 63 17.80 -10.17 20.29
C ALA A 63 18.06 -8.83 19.59
N ALA A 64 17.45 -8.62 18.42
CA ALA A 64 17.61 -7.38 17.66
C ALA A 64 16.92 -6.21 18.34
N SER A 65 15.71 -6.44 18.87
CA SER A 65 14.98 -5.41 19.61
C SER A 65 15.73 -4.97 20.86
N LYS A 66 16.34 -5.93 21.57
CA LYS A 66 17.17 -5.64 22.76
C LYS A 66 18.43 -4.85 22.39
N ALA A 67 19.12 -5.23 21.32
CA ALA A 67 20.34 -4.56 20.88
C ALA A 67 20.09 -3.14 20.35
N PHE A 68 18.99 -2.96 19.61
CA PHE A 68 18.61 -1.67 19.05
C PHE A 68 17.97 -0.73 20.09
N GLY A 69 17.31 -1.28 21.12
CA GLY A 69 16.58 -0.48 22.12
C GLY A 69 15.15 -0.09 21.67
N ALA A 70 14.70 -0.53 20.50
CA ALA A 70 13.35 -0.35 19.99
C ALA A 70 12.84 -1.63 19.30
N PRO A 71 11.51 -1.77 19.07
CA PRO A 71 10.96 -2.95 18.42
C PRO A 71 11.53 -3.17 17.01
N VAL A 72 12.09 -4.36 16.79
CA VAL A 72 12.46 -4.88 15.46
C VAL A 72 11.57 -6.08 15.18
N PHE A 73 10.83 -6.06 14.07
CA PHE A 73 9.90 -7.11 13.68
C PHE A 73 10.53 -8.00 12.61
N GLU A 74 10.38 -9.31 12.75
CA GLU A 74 10.86 -10.27 11.75
C GLU A 74 9.72 -10.64 10.79
N VAL A 75 9.98 -10.52 9.49
CA VAL A 75 9.09 -10.99 8.43
C VAL A 75 9.78 -12.06 7.60
N ARG A 76 9.00 -12.92 6.94
CA ARG A 76 9.49 -14.16 6.36
C ARG A 76 8.99 -14.34 4.94
N ASP A 77 9.91 -14.66 4.05
CA ASP A 77 9.54 -15.31 2.81
C ASP A 77 9.13 -16.75 3.14
N ARG A 78 7.86 -17.07 2.87
CA ARG A 78 7.28 -18.41 3.08
C ARG A 78 7.29 -19.26 1.82
N SER A 79 7.73 -18.70 0.70
CA SER A 79 7.73 -19.28 -0.64
C SER A 79 9.16 -19.31 -1.19
N GLY A 80 9.96 -20.29 -0.79
CA GLY A 80 11.28 -20.54 -1.38
C GLY A 80 12.46 -20.32 -0.44
N ALA A 81 13.43 -19.49 -0.85
CA ALA A 81 14.84 -19.46 -0.40
C ALA A 81 15.10 -19.03 1.06
N ALA A 82 14.07 -19.05 1.92
CA ALA A 82 14.13 -18.78 3.35
C ALA A 82 14.68 -17.39 3.71
N TRP A 83 14.28 -16.37 2.96
CA TRP A 83 14.61 -14.98 3.32
C TRP A 83 13.88 -14.54 4.58
N ARG A 84 14.53 -13.64 5.31
CA ARG A 84 14.05 -12.96 6.51
C ARG A 84 14.27 -11.47 6.35
N GLY A 85 13.29 -10.69 6.78
CA GLY A 85 13.30 -9.24 6.73
C GLY A 85 13.20 -8.65 8.11
N ALA A 86 13.88 -7.52 8.32
CA ALA A 86 13.75 -6.71 9.52
C ALA A 86 12.91 -5.47 9.20
N VAL A 87 11.77 -5.36 9.87
CA VAL A 87 10.90 -4.18 9.81
C VAL A 87 11.05 -3.38 11.09
N ILE A 88 11.20 -2.07 10.98
CA ILE A 88 11.19 -1.14 12.11
C ILE A 88 10.13 -0.08 11.90
N LEU A 89 9.68 0.56 12.98
CA LEU A 89 8.79 1.71 12.91
C LEU A 89 9.63 2.99 12.94
N ASP A 90 9.33 3.94 12.06
CA ASP A 90 9.89 5.29 12.17
C ASP A 90 9.26 6.07 13.34
N GLU A 91 9.67 7.31 13.54
CA GLU A 91 9.16 8.18 14.61
C GLU A 91 7.63 8.43 14.52
N GLN A 92 7.04 8.27 13.33
CA GLN A 92 5.59 8.42 13.10
C GLN A 92 4.83 7.10 13.28
N GLY A 93 5.53 6.01 13.60
CA GLY A 93 4.97 4.68 13.72
C GLY A 93 4.75 3.98 12.37
N ASP A 94 5.39 4.46 11.29
CA ASP A 94 5.25 3.85 9.98
C ASP A 94 6.21 2.67 9.80
N PRO A 95 5.73 1.51 9.33
CA PRO A 95 6.56 0.34 9.17
C PRO A 95 7.42 0.38 7.91
N TRP A 96 8.73 0.20 8.10
CA TRP A 96 9.73 0.15 7.04
C TRP A 96 10.53 -1.16 7.08
N LEU A 97 10.49 -1.92 5.99
CA LEU A 97 11.43 -3.02 5.76
C LEU A 97 12.80 -2.40 5.43
N VAL A 98 13.75 -2.52 6.34
CA VAL A 98 15.04 -1.81 6.27
C VAL A 98 16.22 -2.72 5.97
N TRP A 99 16.06 -4.02 6.17
CA TRP A 99 17.10 -5.00 5.91
C TRP A 99 16.51 -6.38 5.63
N ALA A 100 17.24 -7.20 4.87
CA ALA A 100 16.89 -8.59 4.62
C ALA A 100 18.14 -9.46 4.48
N GLY A 101 17.99 -10.74 4.81
CA GLY A 101 19.04 -11.75 4.67
C GLY A 101 18.46 -13.15 4.60
N GLN A 102 19.22 -14.10 4.06
CA GLN A 102 18.88 -15.52 4.17
C GLN A 102 18.86 -15.96 5.65
N HIS A 103 18.00 -16.92 6.01
CA HIS A 103 17.73 -17.33 7.39
C HIS A 103 18.93 -17.31 8.36
N ASN A 104 20.00 -18.05 8.08
CA ASN A 104 21.16 -18.13 8.97
C ASN A 104 21.93 -16.80 9.02
N HIS A 105 22.12 -16.16 7.88
CA HIS A 105 22.79 -14.86 7.80
C HIS A 105 22.00 -13.78 8.56
N PHE A 106 20.66 -13.83 8.45
CA PHE A 106 19.76 -12.95 9.15
C PHE A 106 19.96 -13.05 10.67
N HIS A 107 19.84 -14.25 11.24
CA HIS A 107 19.96 -14.40 12.70
C HIS A 107 21.36 -14.08 13.21
N ASN A 108 22.40 -14.26 12.39
CA ASN A 108 23.78 -13.93 12.77
C ASN A 108 24.07 -12.42 12.77
N GLN A 109 23.38 -11.63 11.93
CA GLN A 109 23.71 -10.21 11.73
C GLN A 109 22.65 -9.23 12.23
N VAL A 110 21.37 -9.59 12.26
CA VAL A 110 20.28 -8.63 12.49
C VAL A 110 20.43 -7.85 13.81
N ALA A 111 21.00 -8.47 14.85
CA ALA A 111 21.21 -7.83 16.15
C ALA A 111 22.43 -6.90 16.22
N THR A 112 23.29 -6.88 15.20
CA THR A 112 24.49 -6.02 15.13
C THR A 112 24.30 -4.84 14.18
N LEU A 113 23.15 -4.74 13.51
CA LEU A 113 22.86 -3.68 12.56
C LEU A 113 22.66 -2.33 13.26
N ALA A 114 23.22 -1.28 12.67
CA ALA A 114 22.92 0.11 13.03
C ALA A 114 21.63 0.55 12.34
N PHE A 115 20.47 0.16 12.87
CA PHE A 115 19.16 0.37 12.24
C PHE A 115 18.83 1.84 11.92
N ASP A 116 19.31 2.79 12.72
CA ASP A 116 19.13 4.23 12.44
C ASP A 116 19.70 4.64 11.08
N SER A 117 20.80 3.99 10.66
CA SER A 117 21.42 4.22 9.36
C SER A 117 20.67 3.56 8.21
N LEU A 118 19.72 2.67 8.50
CA LEU A 118 18.94 1.90 7.51
C LEU A 118 17.53 2.46 7.31
N LEU A 119 17.12 3.43 8.12
CA LEU A 119 15.88 4.18 7.93
C LEU A 119 15.81 4.87 6.55
N PRO A 120 14.58 5.20 6.10
CA PRO A 120 14.37 5.85 4.81
C PRO A 120 15.07 7.20 4.72
N SER A 121 15.59 7.49 3.54
CA SER A 121 16.13 8.80 3.19
C SER A 121 15.02 9.84 2.95
N PRO A 122 15.34 11.14 2.94
CA PRO A 122 14.39 12.19 2.55
C PRO A 122 13.74 11.97 1.17
N ALA A 123 14.43 11.32 0.23
CA ALA A 123 13.88 11.00 -1.09
C ALA A 123 12.77 9.94 -1.01
N GLU A 124 12.93 8.93 -0.16
CA GLU A 124 11.93 7.88 0.06
C GLU A 124 10.68 8.43 0.76
N TYR A 125 10.84 9.39 1.67
CA TYR A 125 9.70 10.11 2.25
C TYR A 125 8.94 10.96 1.22
N LYS A 126 9.63 11.53 0.21
CA LYS A 126 8.97 12.24 -0.91
C LYS A 126 8.19 11.27 -1.79
N ILE A 127 8.75 10.08 -2.08
CA ILE A 127 8.04 9.01 -2.80
C ILE A 127 6.78 8.63 -2.02
N ARG A 128 6.89 8.36 -0.71
CA ARG A 128 5.75 8.07 0.17
C ARG A 128 4.66 9.13 0.06
N ALA A 129 5.02 10.41 0.19
CA ALA A 129 4.03 11.49 0.14
C ALA A 129 3.31 11.56 -1.22
N ARG A 130 4.04 11.35 -2.34
CA ARG A 130 3.45 11.29 -3.67
C ARG A 130 2.46 10.12 -3.79
N GLU A 131 2.85 8.94 -3.35
CA GLU A 131 2.00 7.76 -3.38
C GLU A 131 0.76 7.90 -2.50
N GLU A 132 0.87 8.53 -1.33
CA GLU A 132 -0.29 8.79 -0.47
C GLU A 132 -1.29 9.74 -1.13
N VAL A 133 -0.82 10.73 -1.90
CA VAL A 133 -1.69 11.58 -2.72
C VAL A 133 -2.39 10.75 -3.81
N SER A 134 -1.64 9.91 -4.54
CA SER A 134 -2.20 9.03 -5.57
C SER A 134 -3.22 8.04 -5.00
N ALA A 135 -2.91 7.40 -3.88
CA ALA A 135 -3.78 6.44 -3.21
C ALA A 135 -5.07 7.09 -2.71
N ARG A 136 -4.99 8.28 -2.11
CA ARG A 136 -6.16 9.07 -1.72
C ARG A 136 -7.01 9.45 -2.92
N ALA A 137 -6.39 9.86 -4.02
CA ALA A 137 -7.11 10.19 -5.25
C ALA A 137 -7.83 8.97 -5.84
N LEU A 138 -7.18 7.80 -5.83
CA LEU A 138 -7.76 6.55 -6.29
C LEU A 138 -8.93 6.12 -5.40
N ALA A 139 -8.75 6.14 -4.07
CA ALA A 139 -9.81 5.82 -3.12
C ALA A 139 -11.03 6.75 -3.28
N TRP A 140 -10.78 8.06 -3.46
CA TRP A 140 -11.86 9.02 -3.71
C TRP A 140 -12.60 8.72 -5.02
N LYS A 141 -11.88 8.45 -6.12
CA LYS A 141 -12.51 8.06 -7.40
C LYS A 141 -13.36 6.80 -7.27
N SER A 142 -12.88 5.80 -6.54
CA SER A 142 -13.64 4.57 -6.28
C SER A 142 -14.91 4.85 -5.49
N ASP A 143 -14.88 5.72 -4.47
CA ASP A 143 -16.08 6.14 -3.72
C ASP A 143 -17.08 6.89 -4.62
N VAL A 144 -16.60 7.79 -5.50
CA VAL A 144 -17.46 8.50 -6.47
C VAL A 144 -18.18 7.50 -7.37
N LEU A 145 -17.46 6.55 -7.96
CA LEU A 145 -18.03 5.53 -8.84
C LEU A 145 -19.03 4.62 -8.11
N GLY A 146 -18.68 4.18 -6.89
CA GLY A 146 -19.58 3.38 -6.07
C GLY A 146 -20.89 4.10 -5.78
N ARG A 147 -20.83 5.37 -5.37
CA ARG A 147 -22.01 6.20 -5.12
C ARG A 147 -22.81 6.48 -6.38
N PHE A 148 -22.15 6.68 -7.52
CA PHE A 148 -22.82 6.85 -8.80
C PHE A 148 -23.64 5.62 -9.18
N VAL A 149 -23.05 4.42 -9.05
CA VAL A 149 -23.76 3.15 -9.31
C VAL A 149 -24.96 3.00 -8.37
N SER A 150 -24.80 3.30 -7.08
CA SER A 150 -25.92 3.25 -6.12
C SER A 150 -27.03 4.27 -6.46
N ALA A 151 -26.67 5.49 -6.88
CA ALA A 151 -27.62 6.50 -7.29
C ALA A 151 -28.39 6.10 -8.56
N LEU A 152 -27.70 5.49 -9.53
CA LEU A 152 -28.33 4.96 -10.74
C LEU A 152 -29.33 3.84 -10.41
N GLN A 153 -28.97 2.92 -9.51
CA GLN A 153 -29.88 1.87 -9.04
C GLN A 153 -31.13 2.45 -8.40
N GLU A 154 -30.99 3.48 -7.57
CA GLU A 154 -32.12 4.14 -6.92
C GLU A 154 -32.98 4.92 -7.92
N CYS A 155 -32.35 5.58 -8.88
CA CYS A 155 -33.01 6.30 -9.96
C CYS A 155 -33.88 5.36 -10.82
N VAL A 156 -33.34 4.22 -11.23
CA VAL A 156 -34.09 3.18 -11.97
C VAL A 156 -35.23 2.59 -11.14
N ARG A 157 -35.03 2.38 -9.83
CA ARG A 157 -36.05 1.82 -8.93
C ARG A 157 -37.21 2.78 -8.68
N SER A 158 -36.93 4.06 -8.54
CA SER A 158 -37.90 5.09 -8.16
C SER A 158 -38.51 5.83 -9.35
N GLY A 159 -37.90 5.74 -10.55
CA GLY A 159 -38.31 6.51 -11.74
C GLY A 159 -38.09 8.01 -11.59
N GLY A 160 -37.22 8.43 -10.68
CA GLY A 160 -37.02 9.83 -10.30
C GLY A 160 -35.56 10.24 -10.25
N GLU A 161 -35.31 11.53 -10.13
CA GLU A 161 -33.97 12.09 -9.97
C GLU A 161 -33.36 11.69 -8.62
N HIS A 162 -32.07 11.33 -8.62
CA HIS A 162 -31.32 11.11 -7.41
C HIS A 162 -30.07 11.98 -7.34
N THR A 163 -30.00 12.86 -6.34
CA THR A 163 -28.84 13.72 -6.08
C THR A 163 -27.97 13.12 -4.99
N VAL A 164 -26.69 12.93 -5.29
CA VAL A 164 -25.66 12.54 -4.33
C VAL A 164 -24.81 13.74 -3.99
N THR A 165 -24.49 13.90 -2.71
CA THR A 165 -23.45 14.84 -2.25
C THR A 165 -22.42 14.11 -1.41
N MET A 166 -21.16 14.34 -1.69
CA MET A 166 -20.03 13.70 -1.00
C MET A 166 -18.88 14.69 -0.77
N PRO A 167 -17.93 14.37 0.14
CA PRO A 167 -16.69 15.13 0.25
C PRO A 167 -15.94 15.16 -1.08
N GLY A 168 -15.34 16.30 -1.43
CA GLY A 168 -14.41 16.38 -2.54
C GLY A 168 -13.02 15.86 -2.17
N ILE A 169 -12.14 15.73 -3.16
CA ILE A 169 -10.79 15.20 -2.97
C ILE A 169 -9.91 16.12 -2.09
N SER A 170 -10.16 17.43 -2.16
CA SER A 170 -9.49 18.44 -1.35
C SER A 170 -10.26 18.67 -0.06
N GLU A 171 -9.53 18.83 1.04
CA GLU A 171 -10.12 19.09 2.35
C GLU A 171 -11.06 20.32 2.31
N GLY A 172 -12.22 20.20 2.96
CA GLY A 172 -13.23 21.26 2.98
C GLY A 172 -14.07 21.41 1.70
N THR A 173 -13.78 20.66 0.64
CA THR A 173 -14.59 20.69 -0.59
C THR A 173 -15.72 19.66 -0.56
N ARG A 174 -16.80 19.93 -1.32
CA ARG A 174 -17.91 19.00 -1.55
C ARG A 174 -18.16 18.90 -3.04
N VAL A 175 -18.53 17.70 -3.49
CA VAL A 175 -18.97 17.44 -4.85
C VAL A 175 -20.39 16.90 -4.81
N SER A 176 -21.25 17.43 -5.66
CA SER A 176 -22.60 16.95 -5.87
C SER A 176 -22.77 16.56 -7.32
N PHE A 177 -23.43 15.44 -7.55
CA PHE A 177 -23.86 15.03 -8.88
C PHE A 177 -25.28 14.48 -8.81
N THR A 178 -25.99 14.65 -9.91
CA THR A 178 -27.39 14.29 -10.06
C THR A 178 -27.48 13.22 -11.14
N VAL A 179 -28.22 12.14 -10.85
CA VAL A 179 -28.50 11.07 -11.80
C VAL A 179 -29.99 11.09 -12.13
N THR A 180 -30.29 11.14 -13.41
CA THR A 180 -31.64 11.00 -13.97
C THR A 180 -31.66 9.80 -14.91
N ALA A 181 -32.78 9.09 -14.96
CA ALA A 181 -33.02 7.98 -15.86
C ALA A 181 -34.35 8.22 -16.56
N GLU A 182 -34.30 8.29 -17.88
CA GLU A 182 -35.47 8.31 -18.74
C GLU A 182 -35.66 6.90 -19.28
N HIS A 183 -36.86 6.34 -19.15
CA HIS A 183 -37.23 5.07 -19.74
C HIS A 183 -38.32 5.31 -20.79
N ASP A 184 -38.21 4.62 -21.93
CA ASP A 184 -39.29 4.61 -22.93
C ASP A 184 -40.59 4.08 -22.29
N GLU A 185 -41.74 4.57 -22.75
CA GLU A 185 -43.02 3.99 -22.34
C GLU A 185 -43.03 2.49 -22.67
N PRO A 186 -43.55 1.62 -21.78
CA PRO A 186 -43.62 0.20 -22.05
C PRO A 186 -44.37 -0.02 -23.36
N ALA A 187 -43.75 -0.75 -24.29
CA ALA A 187 -44.35 -1.07 -25.58
C ALA A 187 -45.76 -1.58 -25.36
N SER A 188 -46.75 -0.88 -25.93
CA SER A 188 -48.15 -1.23 -25.78
C SER A 188 -48.36 -2.62 -26.37
N CYS A 189 -48.57 -3.62 -25.50
CA CYS A 189 -49.02 -4.94 -25.88
C CYS A 189 -50.41 -4.80 -26.52
N THR A 190 -50.44 -4.60 -27.84
CA THR A 190 -51.64 -4.77 -28.64
C THR A 190 -51.87 -6.26 -28.78
N SER A 191 -52.65 -6.84 -27.87
CA SER A 191 -53.18 -8.19 -28.03
C SER A 191 -54.17 -8.20 -29.21
N PRO A 192 -54.07 -9.18 -30.13
CA PRO A 192 -54.94 -9.31 -31.29
C PRO A 192 -56.39 -9.64 -30.94
#